data_AF-A0A958M9P6-F1
#
_entry.id   AF-A0A958M9P6-F1
#
_cell.length_a   1.000
_cell.length_b   1.000
_cell.length_c   1.000
_cell.angle_alpha   90.00
_cell.angle_beta   90.00
_cell.angle_gamma   90.00
#
_symmetry.space_group_name_H-M   'P 1'
#
loop_
_entity.id
_entity.type
_entity.pdbx_description
1 polymer ?
#
loop_
_entity_poly.entity_id
_entity_poly.type
_entity_poly.pdbx_seq_one_letter_code
_entity_poly.pdbx_strand_id
1 'polypeptide(L)'
;MDPIVIAMGINCIFFFATHYLFGFEGGWVGVKDRKALDEAAERRAEARRECLEYIRNFNLIEFFRSTAPKNELTYSGLGVFCFFATIGTMYSTDAEFSGDATNILMLLYAIMLPTSVVFAMYPMWPRVLRKYEIIPQAAWHFVIFYMLCFFATFFILVSDFGGLQLFIFALSSMSAILLTGWKRGGFLIALGLYAGSRLFDYYKIGAQPAESKPLEPVFLLLYALIMLAVTVLIFFRPKETEYALSEGRVAHLKELLRIAGDPIAKAKQMREEFIKNIQHETNNPLTGITSMAETLDACYDRLKEKDIKDSIKTILASSVRLETFT
;
A
#
# COMPACT_ATOMS: atom_id res chain seq x y z
N MET A 1 -24.41 22.15 -44.38
CA MET A 1 -24.73 20.78 -43.92
C MET A 1 -25.78 20.23 -44.85
N ASP A 2 -25.57 19.03 -45.39
CA ASP A 2 -26.48 18.45 -46.37
C ASP A 2 -27.87 18.19 -45.76
N PRO A 3 -28.96 18.55 -46.44
CA PRO A 3 -30.33 18.32 -45.96
C PRO A 3 -30.62 16.85 -45.60
N ILE A 4 -29.92 15.92 -46.26
CA ILE A 4 -30.01 14.47 -46.02
C ILE A 4 -29.46 14.12 -44.63
N VAL A 5 -28.36 14.73 -44.20
CA VAL A 5 -27.76 14.50 -42.88
C VAL A 5 -28.70 14.99 -41.77
N ILE A 6 -29.35 16.13 -41.99
CA ILE A 6 -30.35 16.68 -41.07
C ILE A 6 -31.57 15.74 -40.98
N ALA A 7 -32.08 15.25 -42.12
CA ALA A 7 -33.20 14.32 -42.16
C ALA A 7 -32.89 12.96 -41.49
N MET A 8 -31.68 12.42 -41.70
CA MET A 8 -31.22 11.21 -41.00
C MET A 8 -31.11 11.42 -39.50
N GLY A 9 -30.62 12.58 -39.07
CA GLY A 9 -30.56 12.96 -37.65
C GLY A 9 -31.94 13.00 -37.00
N ILE A 10 -32.91 13.64 -37.66
CA ILE A 10 -34.30 13.72 -37.18
C ILE A 10 -34.94 12.33 -37.09
N ASN A 11 -34.75 11.47 -38.10
CA ASN A 11 -35.27 10.11 -38.10
C ASN A 11 -34.66 9.25 -36.97
N CYS A 12 -33.35 9.36 -36.73
CA CYS A 12 -32.71 8.68 -35.61
C CYS A 12 -33.27 9.14 -34.26
N ILE A 13 -33.37 10.46 -34.06
CA ILE A 13 -33.92 11.03 -32.81
C ILE A 13 -35.36 10.55 -32.61
N PHE A 14 -36.18 10.56 -33.66
CA PHE A 14 -37.56 10.10 -33.58
C PHE A 14 -37.66 8.60 -33.28
N PHE A 15 -36.81 7.78 -33.88
CA PHE A 15 -36.76 6.34 -33.64
C PHE A 15 -36.38 6.03 -32.18
N PHE A 16 -35.32 6.67 -31.68
CA PHE A 16 -34.94 6.54 -30.27
C PHE A 16 -36.02 7.09 -29.34
N ALA A 17 -36.55 8.29 -29.59
CA ALA A 17 -37.59 8.89 -28.77
C ALA A 17 -38.83 8.01 -28.68
N THR A 18 -39.28 7.44 -29.81
CA THR A 18 -40.40 6.49 -29.84
C THR A 18 -40.06 5.24 -29.03
N HIS A 19 -38.84 4.71 -29.18
CA HIS A 19 -38.40 3.56 -28.39
C HIS A 19 -38.42 3.82 -26.87
N TYR A 20 -38.06 5.04 -26.45
CA TYR A 20 -38.03 5.44 -25.04
C TYR A 20 -39.41 5.85 -24.48
N LEU A 21 -40.26 6.51 -25.28
CA LEU A 21 -41.62 6.94 -24.88
C LEU A 21 -42.58 5.77 -24.73
N PHE A 22 -42.47 4.75 -25.58
CA PHE A 22 -43.38 3.60 -25.60
C PHE A 22 -42.88 2.40 -24.78
N GLY A 23 -41.70 2.50 -24.15
CA GLY A 23 -41.24 1.53 -23.15
C GLY A 23 -40.96 0.12 -23.68
N PHE A 24 -40.56 -0.02 -24.95
CA PHE A 24 -40.23 -1.32 -25.54
C PHE A 24 -39.08 -2.03 -24.80
N GLU A 25 -39.14 -3.37 -24.74
CA GLU A 25 -38.14 -4.19 -24.05
C GLU A 25 -36.73 -3.96 -24.62
N GLY A 26 -35.79 -3.54 -23.75
CA GLY A 26 -34.41 -3.21 -24.14
C GLY A 26 -34.05 -1.72 -24.05
N GLY A 27 -35.02 -0.83 -23.81
CA GLY A 27 -34.75 0.59 -23.52
C GLY A 27 -34.01 0.79 -22.19
N TRP A 28 -33.38 1.95 -21.98
CA TRP A 28 -32.83 2.35 -20.68
C TRP A 28 -33.97 2.62 -19.68
N VAL A 29 -34.59 1.54 -19.22
CA VAL A 29 -35.50 1.56 -18.09
C VAL A 29 -34.63 1.88 -16.87
N GLY A 30 -34.95 2.96 -16.17
CA GLY A 30 -34.16 3.48 -15.05
C GLY A 30 -33.67 2.40 -14.08
N VAL A 31 -32.61 2.69 -13.34
CA VAL A 31 -31.83 1.70 -12.58
C VAL A 31 -32.73 0.73 -11.80
N LYS A 32 -32.79 -0.51 -12.29
CA LYS A 32 -33.69 -1.57 -11.78
C LYS A 32 -33.35 -1.98 -10.35
N ASP A 33 -32.09 -1.81 -9.94
CA ASP A 33 -31.62 -2.14 -8.60
C ASP A 33 -31.07 -0.88 -7.91
N ARG A 34 -31.94 -0.21 -7.15
CA ARG A 34 -31.56 0.93 -6.31
C ARG A 34 -30.65 0.52 -5.15
N LYS A 35 -30.70 -0.73 -4.67
CA LYS A 35 -29.82 -1.16 -3.58
C LYS A 35 -28.36 -1.12 -4.00
N ALA A 36 -28.04 -1.56 -5.20
CA ALA A 36 -26.66 -1.47 -5.72
C ALA A 36 -26.16 0.00 -5.84
N LEU A 37 -27.05 0.95 -6.13
CA LEU A 37 -26.71 2.37 -6.16
C LEU A 37 -26.55 2.96 -4.77
N ASP A 38 -27.45 2.62 -3.85
CA ASP A 38 -27.42 3.11 -2.47
C ASP A 38 -26.19 2.55 -1.74
N GLU A 39 -25.87 1.27 -1.92
CA GLU A 39 -24.62 0.66 -1.44
C GLU A 39 -23.37 1.33 -2.06
N ALA A 40 -23.40 1.66 -3.35
CA ALA A 40 -22.30 2.39 -3.98
C ALA A 40 -22.19 3.83 -3.47
N ALA A 41 -23.31 4.49 -3.14
CA ALA A 41 -23.36 5.82 -2.57
C ALA A 41 -22.85 5.85 -1.12
N GLU A 42 -23.25 4.85 -0.32
CA GLU A 42 -22.75 4.62 1.04
C GLU A 42 -21.25 4.35 1.03
N ARG A 43 -20.75 3.43 0.20
CA ARG A 43 -19.29 3.18 0.07
C ARG A 43 -18.52 4.44 -0.32
N ARG A 44 -19.06 5.28 -1.21
CA ARG A 44 -18.44 6.58 -1.56
C ARG A 44 -18.51 7.58 -0.40
N ALA A 45 -19.57 7.57 0.40
CA ALA A 45 -19.70 8.42 1.56
C ALA A 45 -18.72 8.00 2.67
N GLU A 46 -18.58 6.70 2.92
CA GLU A 46 -17.60 6.11 3.83
C GLU A 46 -16.17 6.42 3.39
N ALA A 47 -15.80 6.14 2.14
CA ALA A 47 -14.47 6.45 1.62
C ALA A 47 -14.13 7.95 1.71
N ARG A 48 -15.12 8.83 1.51
CA ARG A 48 -14.93 10.29 1.71
C ARG A 48 -14.77 10.66 3.17
N ARG A 49 -15.50 10.02 4.08
CA ARG A 49 -15.36 10.24 5.53
C ARG A 49 -13.99 9.77 6.01
N GLU A 50 -13.57 8.57 5.62
CA GLU A 50 -12.23 8.05 5.92
C GLU A 50 -11.14 8.97 5.36
N CYS A 51 -11.28 9.44 4.12
CA CYS A 51 -10.33 10.39 3.54
C CYS A 51 -10.33 11.73 4.28
N LEU A 52 -11.49 12.27 4.66
CA LEU A 52 -11.58 13.50 5.45
C LEU A 52 -10.98 13.33 6.83
N GLU A 53 -11.23 12.21 7.50
CA GLU A 53 -10.65 11.91 8.81
C GLU A 53 -9.13 11.74 8.71
N TYR A 54 -8.65 11.07 7.66
CA TYR A 54 -7.23 10.96 7.38
C TYR A 54 -6.58 12.33 7.15
N ILE A 55 -7.20 13.21 6.36
CA ILE A 55 -6.70 14.57 6.11
C ILE A 55 -6.77 15.42 7.40
N ARG A 56 -7.86 15.33 8.16
CA ARG A 56 -8.04 16.11 9.40
C ARG A 56 -7.06 15.70 10.49
N ASN A 57 -6.77 14.41 10.58
CA ASN A 57 -5.82 13.85 11.54
C ASN A 57 -4.40 13.70 10.93
N PHE A 58 -4.16 14.23 9.73
CA PHE A 58 -2.87 14.12 9.06
C PHE A 58 -1.82 14.93 9.82
N ASN A 59 -0.88 14.22 10.44
CA ASN A 59 0.24 14.84 11.11
C ASN A 59 1.46 14.86 10.18
N LEU A 60 1.75 16.04 9.63
CA LEU A 60 2.85 16.30 8.72
C LEU A 60 4.22 15.95 9.34
N ILE A 61 4.38 16.12 10.65
CA ILE A 61 5.62 15.78 11.38
C ILE A 61 5.79 14.26 11.46
N GLU A 62 4.72 13.54 11.76
CA GLU A 62 4.74 12.08 11.83
C GLU A 62 4.94 11.44 10.45
N PHE A 63 4.39 12.07 9.41
CA PHE A 63 4.64 11.72 8.02
C PHE A 63 6.12 11.86 7.64
N PHE A 64 6.75 12.99 7.97
CA PHE A 64 8.17 13.20 7.72
C PHE A 64 9.06 12.24 8.53
N ARG A 65 8.71 11.96 9.80
CA ARG A 65 9.45 11.04 10.66
C ARG A 65 9.41 9.60 10.18
N SER A 66 8.27 9.13 9.70
CA SER A 66 8.11 7.74 9.22
C SER A 66 8.78 7.48 7.87
N THR A 67 9.03 8.53 7.08
CA THR A 67 9.50 8.42 5.70
C THR A 67 10.97 8.78 5.53
N ALA A 68 11.53 9.60 6.42
CA ALA A 68 12.91 10.04 6.31
C ALA A 68 13.91 8.90 6.59
N PRO A 69 15.04 8.85 5.87
CA PRO A 69 16.07 7.86 6.13
C PRO A 69 16.68 8.08 7.52
N LYS A 70 16.98 6.97 8.20
CA LYS A 70 17.69 6.96 9.48
C LYS A 70 19.21 6.92 9.33
N ASN A 71 19.70 6.64 8.12
CA ASN A 71 21.11 6.52 7.81
C ASN A 71 21.68 7.86 7.29
N GLU A 72 22.72 8.37 7.95
CA GLU A 72 23.38 9.62 7.57
C GLU A 72 24.01 9.55 6.17
N LEU A 73 24.46 8.36 5.74
CA LEU A 73 25.06 8.14 4.43
C LEU A 73 24.08 8.44 3.28
N THR A 74 22.79 8.18 3.50
CA THR A 74 21.74 8.39 2.48
C THR A 74 21.52 9.88 2.20
N TYR A 75 21.63 10.75 3.22
CA TYR A 75 21.59 12.20 3.04
C TYR A 75 22.80 12.73 2.27
N SER A 76 23.99 12.28 2.65
CA SER A 76 25.23 12.68 1.99
C SER A 76 25.26 12.21 0.53
N GLY A 77 24.87 10.96 0.27
CA GLY A 77 24.79 10.39 -1.08
C GLY A 77 23.82 11.13 -1.98
N LEU A 78 22.66 11.56 -1.46
CA LEU A 78 21.73 12.42 -2.21
C LEU A 78 22.38 13.75 -2.60
N GLY A 79 23.06 14.41 -1.66
CA GLY A 79 23.75 15.67 -1.92
C GLY A 79 24.85 15.55 -2.97
N VAL A 80 25.65 14.48 -2.92
CA VAL A 80 26.69 14.19 -3.91
C VAL A 80 26.10 13.92 -5.30
N PHE A 81 25.02 13.14 -5.38
CA PHE A 81 24.31 12.91 -6.63
C PHE A 81 23.79 14.23 -7.22
N CYS A 82 23.11 15.03 -6.40
CA CYS A 82 22.60 16.34 -6.81
C CYS A 82 23.71 17.30 -7.26
N PHE A 83 24.89 17.24 -6.63
CA PHE A 83 26.04 18.05 -7.03
C PHE A 83 26.52 17.71 -8.44
N PHE A 84 26.76 16.43 -8.73
CA PHE A 84 27.19 15.99 -10.06
C PHE A 84 26.11 16.21 -11.12
N ALA A 85 24.84 15.98 -10.79
CA ALA A 85 23.72 16.29 -11.67
C ALA A 85 23.68 17.79 -12.00
N THR A 86 23.85 18.67 -11.01
CA THR A 86 23.87 20.11 -11.23
C THR A 86 25.03 20.54 -12.12
N ILE A 87 26.23 20.01 -11.91
CA ILE A 87 27.39 20.28 -12.79
C ILE A 87 27.14 19.78 -14.21
N GLY A 88 26.64 18.55 -14.36
CA GLY A 88 26.29 18.00 -15.67
C GLY A 88 25.25 18.85 -16.39
N THR A 89 24.26 19.35 -15.66
CA THR A 89 23.24 20.25 -16.19
C THR A 89 23.84 21.59 -16.60
N MET A 90 24.72 22.21 -15.80
CA MET A 90 25.40 23.45 -16.14
C MET A 90 26.25 23.32 -17.41
N TYR A 91 26.95 22.17 -17.58
CA TYR A 91 27.76 21.93 -18.75
C TYR A 91 26.93 21.76 -20.04
N SER A 92 25.75 21.16 -19.93
CA SER A 92 24.90 20.88 -21.09
C SER A 92 23.93 22.00 -21.45
N THR A 93 23.73 22.98 -20.57
CA THR A 93 22.87 24.14 -20.87
C THR A 93 23.77 25.29 -21.31
N ASP A 94 24.05 25.37 -22.60
CA ASP A 94 24.75 26.52 -23.17
C ASP A 94 23.91 27.78 -23.00
N ALA A 95 24.52 28.81 -22.42
CA ALA A 95 23.89 30.11 -22.15
C ALA A 95 23.86 30.98 -23.43
N GLU A 96 23.35 30.44 -24.54
CA GLU A 96 23.22 31.19 -25.81
C GLU A 96 22.18 32.32 -25.75
N PHE A 97 21.39 32.37 -24.68
CA PHE A 97 20.39 33.41 -24.45
C PHE A 97 20.99 34.62 -23.73
N SER A 98 20.50 35.80 -24.07
CA SER A 98 20.90 37.09 -23.48
C SER A 98 19.73 37.69 -22.68
N GLY A 99 20.04 38.33 -21.54
CA GLY A 99 19.07 39.04 -20.70
C GLY A 99 18.50 38.23 -19.53
N ASP A 100 17.18 38.30 -19.33
CA ASP A 100 16.48 37.81 -18.13
C ASP A 100 16.45 36.27 -18.02
N ALA A 101 16.47 35.56 -19.14
CA ALA A 101 16.54 34.10 -19.18
C ALA A 101 17.82 33.57 -18.49
N THR A 102 18.95 34.22 -18.75
CA THR A 102 20.26 33.87 -18.16
C THR A 102 20.27 34.13 -16.66
N ASN A 103 19.62 35.21 -16.20
CA ASN A 103 19.46 35.50 -14.77
C ASN A 103 18.67 34.42 -14.04
N ILE A 104 17.61 33.89 -14.66
CA ILE A 104 16.83 32.76 -14.10
C ILE A 104 17.74 31.53 -13.95
N LEU A 105 18.47 31.15 -15.00
CA LEU A 105 19.37 29.99 -14.94
C LEU A 105 20.47 30.16 -13.88
N MET A 106 21.07 31.34 -13.80
CA MET A 106 22.06 31.66 -12.76
C MET A 106 21.47 31.56 -11.35
N LEU A 107 20.27 32.08 -11.14
CA LEU A 107 19.56 31.95 -9.86
C LEU A 107 19.29 30.48 -9.50
N LEU A 108 18.87 29.67 -10.48
CA LEU A 108 18.66 28.23 -10.28
C LEU A 108 19.96 27.52 -9.90
N TYR A 109 21.06 27.78 -10.61
CA TYR A 109 22.36 27.19 -10.25
C TYR A 109 22.85 27.66 -8.86
N ALA A 110 22.61 28.94 -8.53
CA ALA A 110 22.96 29.51 -7.23
C ALA A 110 22.18 28.91 -6.06
N ILE A 111 21.00 28.31 -6.27
CA ILE A 111 20.28 27.57 -5.22
C ILE A 111 20.60 26.06 -5.25
N MET A 112 20.80 25.48 -6.44
CA MET A 112 21.05 24.06 -6.61
C MET A 112 22.41 23.62 -6.06
N LEU A 113 23.48 24.37 -6.39
CA LEU A 113 24.84 24.01 -5.97
C LEU A 113 25.02 24.08 -4.45
N PRO A 114 24.68 25.19 -3.75
CA PRO A 114 24.85 25.25 -2.31
C PRO A 114 24.00 24.21 -1.59
N THR A 115 22.77 23.97 -2.02
CA THR A 115 21.92 22.97 -1.36
C THR A 115 22.46 21.56 -1.53
N SER A 116 23.03 21.23 -2.71
CA SER A 116 23.72 19.96 -2.94
C SER A 116 24.92 19.77 -2.01
N VAL A 117 25.74 20.82 -1.86
CA VAL A 117 26.92 20.79 -0.98
C VAL A 117 26.50 20.69 0.49
N VAL A 118 25.50 21.46 0.93
CA VAL A 118 24.97 21.40 2.28
C VAL A 118 24.46 20.00 2.62
N PHE A 119 23.74 19.33 1.70
CA PHE A 119 23.30 17.95 1.90
C PHE A 119 24.45 16.93 1.83
N ALA A 120 25.43 17.11 0.94
CA ALA A 120 26.62 16.26 0.89
C ALA A 120 27.40 16.31 2.21
N MET A 121 27.44 17.50 2.83
CA MET A 121 28.05 17.77 4.12
C MET A 121 27.16 17.41 5.32
N TYR A 122 26.08 16.63 5.14
CA TYR A 122 25.18 16.22 6.23
C TYR A 122 25.90 15.67 7.49
N PRO A 123 26.94 14.82 7.38
CA PRO A 123 27.68 14.33 8.56
C PRO A 123 28.36 15.45 9.38
N MET A 124 28.67 16.57 8.72
CA MET A 124 29.32 17.75 9.29
C MET A 124 28.32 18.79 9.81
N TRP A 125 27.01 18.55 9.76
CA TRP A 125 26.04 19.51 10.26
C TRP A 125 26.20 19.79 11.76
N PRO A 126 25.99 21.04 12.22
CA PRO A 126 25.97 21.40 13.63
C PRO A 126 25.07 20.46 14.44
N ARG A 127 25.54 20.02 15.62
CA ARG A 127 24.75 19.15 16.51
C ARG A 127 23.39 19.74 16.89
N VAL A 128 23.28 21.07 16.91
CA VAL A 128 22.01 21.78 17.17
C VAL A 128 20.98 21.51 16.07
N LEU A 129 21.39 21.52 14.79
CA LEU A 129 20.48 21.25 13.66
C LEU A 129 20.08 19.77 13.58
N ARG A 130 21.00 18.86 13.91
CA ARG A 130 20.70 17.42 13.96
C ARG A 130 19.83 17.03 15.17
N LYS A 131 19.88 17.79 16.27
CA LYS A 131 19.07 17.55 17.46
C LYS A 131 17.57 17.75 17.18
N TYR A 132 17.22 18.69 16.30
CA TYR A 132 15.84 18.88 15.86
C TYR A 132 15.56 17.98 14.67
N GLU A 133 15.17 16.73 14.93
CA GLU A 133 14.91 15.72 13.89
C GLU A 133 13.99 16.20 12.76
N ILE A 134 13.08 17.14 13.03
CA ILE A 134 12.13 17.68 12.05
C ILE A 134 12.84 18.44 10.91
N ILE A 135 13.94 19.16 11.21
CA ILE A 135 14.66 19.99 10.23
C ILE A 135 15.23 19.15 9.07
N PRO A 136 16.08 18.12 9.31
CA PRO A 136 16.61 17.30 8.23
C PRO A 136 15.53 16.47 7.54
N GLN A 137 14.48 16.06 8.26
CA GLN A 137 13.39 15.28 7.69
C GLN A 137 12.52 16.09 6.72
N ALA A 138 12.21 17.35 7.06
CA ALA A 138 11.49 18.24 6.15
C ALA A 138 12.36 18.62 4.94
N ALA A 139 13.63 18.95 5.19
CA ALA A 139 14.58 19.30 4.15
C ALA A 139 14.78 18.14 3.15
N TRP A 140 14.79 16.89 3.61
CA TRP A 140 14.87 15.69 2.76
C TRP A 140 13.78 15.64 1.69
N HIS A 141 12.52 15.76 2.10
CA HIS A 141 11.39 15.69 1.18
C HIS A 141 11.37 16.87 0.22
N PHE A 142 11.73 18.05 0.72
CA PHE A 142 11.86 19.24 -0.10
C PHE A 142 12.92 19.05 -1.19
N VAL A 143 14.14 18.63 -0.83
CA VAL A 143 15.25 18.39 -1.77
C VAL A 143 14.88 17.36 -2.82
N ILE A 144 14.26 16.24 -2.44
CA ILE A 144 13.85 15.22 -3.41
C ILE A 144 12.90 15.82 -4.44
N PHE A 145 11.86 16.52 -3.99
CA PHE A 145 10.90 17.11 -4.90
C PHE A 145 11.54 18.15 -5.82
N TYR A 146 12.25 19.13 -5.25
CA TYR A 146 12.69 20.28 -6.03
C TYR A 146 13.93 19.95 -6.89
N MET A 147 14.89 19.15 -6.41
CA MET A 147 16.08 18.80 -7.20
C MET A 147 15.80 17.70 -8.22
N LEU A 148 15.20 16.59 -7.79
CA LEU A 148 15.12 15.38 -8.62
C LEU A 148 13.89 15.34 -9.53
N CYS A 149 12.84 16.09 -9.21
CA CYS A 149 11.62 16.11 -10.03
C CYS A 149 11.46 17.46 -10.75
N PHE A 150 11.41 18.55 -10.00
CA PHE A 150 11.11 19.89 -10.54
C PHE A 150 12.23 20.42 -11.46
N PHE A 151 13.46 20.57 -10.95
CA PHE A 151 14.56 21.09 -11.78
C PHE A 151 14.97 20.14 -12.89
N ALA A 152 15.01 18.84 -12.62
CA ALA A 152 15.26 17.84 -13.65
C ALA A 152 14.29 17.98 -14.84
N THR A 153 13.01 18.24 -14.57
CA THR A 153 12.02 18.53 -15.64
C THR A 153 12.37 19.82 -16.36
N PHE A 154 12.55 20.91 -15.61
CA PHE A 154 12.80 22.24 -16.19
C PHE A 154 13.99 22.23 -17.15
N PHE A 155 15.13 21.63 -16.78
CA PHE A 155 16.32 21.63 -17.61
C PHE A 155 16.21 20.73 -18.85
N ILE A 156 15.43 19.65 -18.78
CA ILE A 156 15.08 18.86 -19.99
C ILE A 156 14.41 19.77 -21.03
N LEU A 157 13.49 20.63 -20.58
CA LEU A 157 12.70 21.50 -21.44
C LEU A 157 13.56 22.63 -22.00
N VAL A 158 14.42 23.24 -21.17
CA VAL A 158 15.36 24.28 -21.60
C VAL A 158 16.33 23.76 -22.66
N SER A 159 16.77 22.51 -22.54
CA SER A 159 17.72 21.89 -23.48
C SER A 159 17.10 21.34 -24.77
N ASP A 160 15.80 21.53 -24.99
CA ASP A 160 15.05 20.92 -26.10
C ASP A 160 15.30 19.40 -26.21
N PHE A 161 15.24 18.70 -25.06
CA PHE A 161 15.50 17.25 -24.98
C PHE A 161 16.93 16.84 -25.39
N GLY A 162 17.92 17.65 -25.03
CA GLY A 162 19.32 17.28 -25.16
C GLY A 162 19.63 15.93 -24.50
N GLY A 163 20.40 15.09 -25.18
CA GLY A 163 20.67 13.70 -24.76
C GLY A 163 21.25 13.59 -23.33
N LEU A 164 22.09 14.54 -22.93
CA LEU A 164 22.67 14.58 -21.58
C LEU A 164 21.63 14.93 -20.51
N GLN A 165 20.74 15.89 -20.76
CA GLN A 165 19.67 16.25 -19.82
C GLN A 165 18.61 15.15 -19.70
N LEU A 166 18.31 14.46 -20.81
CA LEU A 166 17.46 13.27 -20.79
C LEU A 166 18.01 12.19 -19.86
N PHE A 167 19.32 11.95 -19.91
CA PHE A 167 19.99 11.01 -19.03
C PHE A 167 19.94 11.46 -17.56
N ILE A 168 20.25 12.73 -17.28
CA ILE A 168 20.18 13.30 -15.93
C ILE A 168 18.76 13.20 -15.36
N PHE A 169 17.74 13.50 -16.16
CA PHE A 169 16.34 13.39 -15.77
C PHE A 169 15.92 11.95 -15.45
N ALA A 170 16.35 10.99 -16.28
CA ALA A 170 16.10 9.57 -16.03
C ALA A 170 16.72 9.12 -14.71
N LEU A 171 17.99 9.45 -14.47
CA LEU A 171 18.67 9.15 -13.20
C LEU A 171 18.01 9.84 -12.00
N SER A 172 17.57 11.09 -12.18
CA SER A 172 16.91 11.85 -11.12
C SER A 172 15.55 11.24 -10.76
N SER A 173 14.75 10.86 -11.76
CA SER A 173 13.48 10.15 -11.59
C SER A 173 13.68 8.77 -10.94
N MET A 174 14.73 8.05 -11.34
CA MET A 174 15.11 6.76 -10.76
C MET A 174 15.45 6.90 -9.27
N SER A 175 16.30 7.87 -8.92
CA SER A 175 16.66 8.18 -7.55
C SER A 175 15.45 8.65 -6.71
N ALA A 176 14.56 9.46 -7.27
CA ALA A 176 13.35 9.90 -6.57
C ALA A 176 12.43 8.72 -6.20
N ILE A 177 12.23 7.77 -7.12
CA ILE A 177 11.45 6.55 -6.88
C ILE A 177 12.14 5.63 -5.87
N LEU A 178 13.46 5.46 -5.97
CA LEU A 178 14.23 4.63 -5.03
C LEU A 178 14.13 5.17 -3.59
N LEU A 179 14.23 6.49 -3.43
CA LEU A 179 14.29 7.14 -2.13
C LEU A 179 12.92 7.31 -1.46
N THR A 180 11.84 7.42 -2.22
CA THR A 180 10.49 7.67 -1.67
C THR A 180 9.51 6.50 -1.85
N GLY A 181 9.85 5.54 -2.71
CA GLY A 181 8.99 4.43 -3.13
C GLY A 181 8.04 4.82 -4.26
N TRP A 182 7.66 3.85 -5.10
CA TRP A 182 6.97 4.08 -6.38
C TRP A 182 5.66 4.88 -6.30
N LYS A 183 4.83 4.69 -5.27
CA LYS A 183 3.54 5.42 -5.14
C LYS A 183 3.76 6.92 -4.93
N ARG A 184 4.70 7.26 -4.04
CA ARG A 184 5.00 8.65 -3.65
C ARG A 184 5.93 9.31 -4.66
N GLY A 185 6.95 8.59 -5.12
CA GLY A 185 7.86 9.04 -6.17
C GLY A 185 7.12 9.35 -7.46
N GLY A 186 6.19 8.48 -7.89
CA GLY A 186 5.35 8.74 -9.06
C GLY A 186 4.52 10.03 -8.91
N PHE A 187 3.90 10.24 -7.74
CA PHE A 187 3.17 11.48 -7.44
C PHE A 187 4.08 12.72 -7.47
N LEU A 188 5.26 12.66 -6.84
CA LEU A 188 6.23 13.76 -6.83
C LEU A 188 6.78 14.09 -8.22
N ILE A 189 7.02 13.07 -9.05
CA ILE A 189 7.46 13.27 -10.44
C ILE A 189 6.34 13.92 -11.25
N ALA A 190 5.08 13.44 -11.14
CA ALA A 190 3.96 14.07 -11.84
C ALA A 190 3.76 15.54 -11.43
N LEU A 191 3.89 15.82 -10.13
CA LEU A 191 3.83 17.19 -9.61
C LEU A 191 5.02 18.03 -10.10
N GLY A 192 6.22 17.46 -10.14
CA GLY A 192 7.43 18.10 -10.64
C GLY A 192 7.37 18.39 -12.14
N LEU A 193 6.78 17.49 -12.94
CA LEU A 193 6.52 17.68 -14.37
C LEU A 193 5.60 18.88 -14.61
N TYR A 194 4.50 18.95 -13.85
CA TYR A 194 3.57 20.07 -13.92
C TYR A 194 4.22 21.39 -13.49
N ALA A 195 4.91 21.40 -12.34
CA ALA A 195 5.55 22.62 -11.86
C ALA A 195 6.69 23.07 -12.80
N GLY A 196 7.53 22.15 -13.26
CA GLY A 196 8.67 22.44 -14.12
C GLY A 196 8.25 22.99 -15.49
N SER A 197 7.17 22.46 -16.07
CA SER A 197 6.59 23.02 -17.30
C SER A 197 6.07 24.45 -17.12
N ARG A 198 5.44 24.76 -15.99
CA ARG A 198 5.02 26.15 -15.68
C ARG A 198 6.20 27.11 -15.55
N LEU A 199 7.31 26.67 -14.94
CA LEU A 199 8.52 27.49 -14.86
C LEU A 199 9.14 27.70 -16.25
N PHE A 200 9.09 26.69 -17.12
CA PHE A 200 9.56 26.78 -18.50
C PHE A 200 8.74 27.76 -19.34
N ASP A 201 7.41 27.80 -19.18
CA ASP A 201 6.57 28.80 -19.84
C ASP A 201 7.01 30.22 -19.44
N TYR A 202 7.30 30.45 -18.16
CA TYR A 202 7.83 31.73 -17.68
C TYR A 202 9.22 32.05 -18.25
N TYR A 203 10.11 31.06 -18.32
CA TYR A 203 11.43 31.19 -18.93
C TYR A 203 11.35 31.58 -20.42
N LYS A 204 10.43 30.98 -21.19
CA LYS A 204 10.18 31.30 -22.60
C LYS A 204 9.67 32.71 -22.83
N ILE A 205 8.89 33.28 -21.91
CA ILE A 205 8.40 34.66 -22.01
C ILE A 205 9.55 35.67 -21.79
N GLY A 206 10.53 35.33 -20.94
CA GLY A 206 11.71 36.17 -20.67
C GLY A 206 12.85 36.03 -21.70
N ALA A 207 12.88 34.94 -22.47
CA ALA A 207 13.76 34.80 -23.62
C ALA A 207 13.09 35.46 -24.83
N GLN A 208 13.66 36.55 -25.38
CA GLN A 208 13.17 37.11 -26.65
C GLN A 208 13.07 36.00 -27.71
N PRO A 209 12.05 36.03 -28.59
CA PRO A 209 11.68 34.87 -29.39
C PRO A 209 12.74 34.63 -30.47
N ALA A 210 13.77 33.85 -30.14
CA ALA A 210 14.46 33.07 -31.14
C ALA A 210 13.43 32.10 -31.71
N GLU A 211 13.35 32.00 -33.05
CA GLU A 211 12.47 31.14 -33.84
C GLU A 211 12.62 29.67 -33.45
N SER A 212 12.12 29.30 -32.28
CA SER A 212 12.05 27.92 -31.82
C SER A 212 10.75 27.36 -32.36
N LYS A 213 10.86 26.29 -33.16
CA LYS A 213 9.71 25.51 -33.60
C LYS A 213 8.85 25.20 -32.38
N PRO A 214 7.52 25.40 -32.43
CA PRO A 214 6.66 24.96 -31.36
C PRO A 214 6.76 23.44 -31.31
N LEU A 215 7.51 22.92 -30.35
CA LEU A 215 7.44 21.51 -30.02
C LEU A 215 6.02 21.29 -29.49
N GLU A 216 5.21 20.54 -30.25
CA GLU A 216 3.80 20.33 -29.90
C GLU A 216 3.71 19.75 -28.47
N PRO A 217 2.90 20.34 -27.56
CA PRO A 217 2.78 19.92 -26.17
C PRO A 217 2.46 18.42 -25.99
N VAL A 218 1.88 17.80 -27.02
CA VAL A 218 1.54 16.39 -27.06
C VAL A 218 2.78 15.49 -27.09
N PHE A 219 3.82 15.85 -27.85
CA PHE A 219 5.07 15.06 -27.89
C PHE A 219 5.84 15.19 -26.56
N LEU A 220 5.82 16.37 -25.95
CA LEU A 220 6.38 16.62 -24.62
C LEU A 220 5.78 15.67 -23.57
N LEU A 221 4.44 15.59 -23.57
CA LEU A 221 3.67 14.74 -22.68
C LEU A 221 3.94 13.26 -22.96
N LEU A 222 3.99 12.86 -24.24
CA LEU A 222 4.23 11.48 -24.65
C LEU A 222 5.61 10.99 -24.20
N TYR A 223 6.66 11.78 -24.43
CA TYR A 223 8.03 11.42 -24.04
C TYR A 223 8.21 11.39 -22.52
N ALA A 224 7.68 12.38 -21.80
CA ALA A 224 7.72 12.36 -20.34
C ALA A 224 6.94 11.16 -19.76
N LEU A 225 5.81 10.78 -20.37
CA LEU A 225 4.98 9.66 -19.94
C LEU A 225 5.61 8.31 -20.29
N ILE A 226 6.30 8.19 -21.42
CA ILE A 226 7.09 7.00 -21.77
C ILE A 226 8.26 6.85 -20.80
N MET A 227 8.97 7.93 -20.47
CA MET A 227 10.09 7.89 -19.52
C MET A 227 9.62 7.58 -18.10
N LEU A 228 8.49 8.15 -17.68
CA LEU A 228 7.80 7.77 -16.44
C LEU A 228 7.43 6.29 -16.47
N ALA A 229 6.82 5.80 -17.55
CA ALA A 229 6.41 4.41 -17.69
C ALA A 229 7.60 3.45 -17.64
N VAL A 230 8.72 3.76 -18.30
CA VAL A 230 9.95 2.96 -18.25
C VAL A 230 10.52 2.94 -16.82
N THR A 231 10.57 4.10 -16.17
CA THR A 231 11.10 4.20 -14.80
C THR A 231 10.19 3.43 -13.82
N VAL A 232 8.88 3.52 -13.98
CA VAL A 232 7.89 2.76 -13.21
C VAL A 232 8.05 1.25 -13.47
N LEU A 233 8.19 0.82 -14.73
CA LEU A 233 8.36 -0.59 -15.11
C LEU A 233 9.61 -1.21 -14.48
N ILE A 234 10.73 -0.48 -14.47
CA ILE A 234 11.99 -0.94 -13.87
C ILE A 234 11.84 -1.19 -12.36
N PHE A 235 10.98 -0.42 -11.67
CA PHE A 235 10.76 -0.56 -10.22
C PHE A 235 9.57 -1.46 -9.83
N PHE A 236 8.59 -1.66 -10.71
CA PHE A 236 7.48 -2.59 -10.46
C PHE A 236 7.94 -4.05 -10.52
N ARG A 237 8.81 -4.39 -11.49
CA ARG A 237 9.35 -5.75 -11.68
C ARG A 237 9.98 -6.34 -10.40
N PRO A 238 10.89 -5.65 -9.68
CA PRO A 238 11.48 -6.16 -8.44
C PRO A 238 10.44 -6.31 -7.33
N LYS A 239 9.49 -5.38 -7.22
CA LYS A 239 8.52 -5.39 -6.12
C LYS A 239 7.50 -6.52 -6.25
N GLU A 240 7.06 -6.83 -7.48
CA GLU A 240 6.23 -8.00 -7.76
C GLU A 240 6.93 -9.30 -7.33
N THR A 241 8.24 -9.42 -7.62
CA THR A 241 8.99 -10.61 -7.19
C THR A 241 9.10 -10.73 -5.68
N GLU A 242 9.25 -9.61 -4.96
CA GLU A 242 9.34 -9.59 -3.51
C GLU A 242 8.00 -9.93 -2.83
N TYR A 243 6.88 -9.42 -3.36
CA TYR A 243 5.54 -9.79 -2.89
C TYR A 243 5.25 -11.28 -3.11
N ALA A 244 5.58 -11.83 -4.28
CA ALA A 244 5.42 -13.25 -4.58
C ALA A 244 6.25 -14.14 -3.62
N LEU A 245 7.48 -13.73 -3.31
CA LEU A 245 8.32 -14.39 -2.30
C LEU A 245 7.74 -14.28 -0.88
N SER A 246 7.09 -13.16 -0.55
CA SER A 246 6.44 -12.99 0.76
C SER A 246 5.20 -13.86 0.91
N GLU A 247 4.34 -13.94 -0.13
CA GLU A 247 3.16 -14.81 -0.14
C GLU A 247 3.57 -16.27 -0.08
N GLY A 248 4.63 -16.67 -0.81
CA GLY A 248 5.18 -18.02 -0.73
C GLY A 248 5.63 -18.38 0.68
N ARG A 249 6.31 -17.47 1.39
CA ARG A 249 6.70 -17.67 2.80
C ARG A 249 5.49 -17.79 3.73
N VAL A 250 4.48 -16.94 3.58
CA VAL A 250 3.26 -16.99 4.40
C VAL A 250 2.49 -18.28 4.15
N ALA A 251 2.33 -18.69 2.89
CA ALA A 251 1.68 -19.95 2.53
C ALA A 251 2.42 -21.16 3.12
N HIS A 252 3.76 -21.17 3.03
CA HIS A 252 4.58 -22.23 3.60
C HIS A 252 4.46 -22.29 5.14
N LEU A 253 4.53 -21.15 5.82
CA LEU A 253 4.35 -21.06 7.27
C LEU A 253 2.96 -21.53 7.71
N LYS A 254 1.91 -21.16 6.96
CA LYS A 254 0.54 -21.60 7.22
C LYS A 254 0.40 -23.11 7.09
N GLU A 255 1.06 -23.70 6.09
CA GLU A 255 1.07 -25.15 5.90
C GLU A 255 1.84 -25.88 7.01
N LEU A 256 3.00 -25.37 7.44
CA LEU A 256 3.73 -25.91 8.60
C LEU A 256 2.89 -25.86 9.88
N LEU A 257 2.16 -24.77 10.10
CA LEU A 257 1.28 -24.62 11.25
C LEU A 257 0.11 -25.61 11.21
N ARG A 258 -0.43 -25.89 10.03
CA ARG A 258 -1.48 -26.90 9.82
C ARG A 258 -0.96 -28.31 10.10
N ILE A 259 0.20 -28.66 9.54
CA ILE A 259 0.86 -29.96 9.76
C ILE A 259 1.15 -30.19 11.25
N ALA A 260 1.55 -29.14 11.98
CA ALA A 260 1.78 -29.23 13.43
C ALA A 260 0.47 -29.23 14.25
N GLY A 261 -0.57 -28.51 13.79
CA GLY A 261 -1.85 -28.38 14.47
C GLY A 261 -2.75 -29.62 14.37
N ASP A 262 -2.77 -30.29 13.23
CA ASP A 262 -3.62 -31.46 12.97
C ASP A 262 -3.35 -32.62 13.95
N PRO A 263 -2.08 -33.02 14.23
CA PRO A 263 -1.78 -34.03 15.24
C PRO A 263 -2.18 -33.61 16.65
N ILE A 264 -2.02 -32.33 17.00
CA ILE A 264 -2.39 -31.81 18.33
C ILE A 264 -3.91 -31.84 18.51
N ALA A 265 -4.66 -31.43 17.50
CA ALA A 265 -6.12 -31.49 17.51
C ALA A 265 -6.60 -32.95 17.64
N LYS A 266 -6.00 -33.87 16.89
CA LYS A 266 -6.33 -35.29 16.93
C LYS A 266 -5.97 -35.94 18.27
N ALA A 267 -4.82 -35.60 18.85
CA ALA A 267 -4.41 -36.05 20.17
C ALA A 267 -5.35 -35.52 21.27
N LYS A 268 -5.79 -34.26 21.16
CA LYS A 268 -6.78 -33.67 22.06
C LYS A 268 -8.12 -34.42 21.99
N GLN A 269 -8.60 -34.71 20.78
CA GLN A 269 -9.84 -35.46 20.58
C GLN A 269 -9.74 -36.88 21.17
N MET A 270 -8.64 -37.61 20.90
CA MET A 270 -8.44 -38.94 21.48
C MET A 270 -8.40 -38.90 23.01
N ARG A 271 -7.80 -37.86 23.61
CA ARG A 271 -7.80 -37.67 25.07
C ARG A 271 -9.21 -37.45 25.61
N GLU A 272 -10.01 -36.61 24.94
CA GLU A 272 -11.40 -36.32 25.35
C GLU A 272 -12.28 -37.58 25.25
N GLU A 273 -12.14 -38.36 24.17
CA GLU A 273 -12.82 -39.65 24.01
C GLU A 273 -12.38 -40.67 25.06
N PHE A 274 -11.09 -40.76 25.36
CA PHE A 274 -10.56 -41.64 26.40
C PHE A 274 -11.11 -41.28 27.79
N ILE A 275 -11.06 -40.00 28.18
CA ILE A 275 -11.60 -39.54 29.47
C ILE A 275 -13.08 -39.86 29.58
N LYS A 276 -13.85 -39.61 28.51
CA LYS A 276 -15.29 -39.91 28.49
C LYS A 276 -15.57 -41.41 28.65
N ASN A 277 -14.79 -42.26 27.96
CA ASN A 277 -14.95 -43.71 28.03
C ASN A 277 -14.62 -44.24 29.44
N ILE A 278 -13.49 -43.80 30.01
CA ILE A 278 -13.12 -44.16 31.39
C ILE A 278 -14.22 -43.72 32.36
N GLN A 279 -14.71 -42.49 32.25
CA GLN A 279 -15.75 -41.98 33.14
C GLN A 279 -17.05 -42.78 33.04
N HIS A 280 -17.42 -43.23 31.84
CA HIS A 280 -18.58 -44.09 31.64
C HIS A 280 -18.37 -45.51 32.18
N GLU A 281 -17.19 -46.11 31.95
CA GLU A 281 -16.85 -47.46 32.43
C GLU A 281 -16.68 -47.52 33.96
N THR A 282 -16.18 -46.45 34.59
CA THR A 282 -16.05 -46.36 36.05
C THR A 282 -17.38 -46.05 36.73
N ASN A 283 -18.21 -45.17 36.17
CA ASN A 283 -19.49 -44.79 36.79
C ASN A 283 -20.50 -45.94 36.82
N ASN A 284 -20.49 -46.86 35.84
CA ASN A 284 -21.40 -48.00 35.81
C ASN A 284 -21.30 -48.92 37.05
N PRO A 285 -20.13 -49.49 37.39
CA PRO A 285 -19.96 -50.27 38.61
C PRO A 285 -20.10 -49.41 39.87
N LEU A 286 -19.66 -48.14 39.84
CA LEU A 286 -19.80 -47.23 40.98
C LEU A 286 -21.27 -47.02 41.35
N THR A 287 -22.12 -46.73 40.37
CA THR A 287 -23.57 -46.55 40.57
C THR A 287 -24.21 -47.83 41.09
N GLY A 288 -23.79 -48.99 40.60
CA GLY A 288 -24.24 -50.29 41.10
C GLY A 288 -23.85 -50.54 42.55
N ILE A 289 -22.60 -50.22 42.93
CA ILE A 289 -22.12 -50.30 44.31
C ILE A 289 -22.90 -49.36 45.22
N THR A 290 -23.06 -48.09 44.83
CA THR A 290 -23.77 -47.08 45.62
C THR A 290 -25.23 -47.46 45.83
N SER A 291 -25.94 -47.84 44.77
CA SER A 291 -27.35 -48.25 44.87
C SER A 291 -27.54 -49.51 45.73
N MET A 292 -26.65 -50.50 45.62
CA MET A 292 -26.71 -51.70 46.47
C MET A 292 -26.36 -51.39 47.92
N ALA A 293 -25.41 -50.49 48.17
CA ALA A 293 -25.08 -50.03 49.51
C ALA A 293 -26.24 -49.25 50.17
N GLU A 294 -26.87 -48.33 49.43
CA GLU A 294 -28.05 -47.58 49.89
C GLU A 294 -29.24 -48.51 50.20
N THR A 295 -29.47 -49.52 49.34
CA THR A 295 -30.54 -50.50 49.54
C THR A 295 -30.28 -51.39 50.75
N LEU A 296 -29.02 -51.79 50.95
CA LEU A 296 -28.59 -52.60 52.08
C LEU A 296 -28.72 -51.82 53.40
N ASP A 297 -28.36 -50.54 53.41
CA ASP A 297 -28.50 -49.65 54.58
C ASP A 297 -29.98 -49.43 54.94
N ALA A 298 -30.81 -49.12 53.94
CA ALA A 298 -32.25 -48.87 54.15
C ALA A 298 -33.03 -50.11 54.62
N CYS A 299 -32.61 -51.32 54.23
CA CYS A 299 -33.28 -52.57 54.55
C CYS A 299 -32.56 -53.43 55.60
N TYR A 300 -31.48 -52.91 56.20
CA TYR A 300 -30.55 -53.69 57.04
C TYR A 300 -31.26 -54.51 58.13
N ASP A 301 -32.12 -53.86 58.92
CA ASP A 301 -32.83 -54.48 60.05
C ASP A 301 -33.93 -55.47 59.63
N ARG A 302 -34.29 -55.51 58.34
CA ARG A 302 -35.38 -56.33 57.79
C ARG A 302 -34.89 -57.52 56.96
N LEU A 303 -33.61 -57.55 56.62
CA LEU A 303 -33.01 -58.59 55.78
C LEU A 303 -32.51 -59.77 56.63
N LYS A 304 -32.55 -60.97 56.05
CA LYS A 304 -31.93 -62.15 56.67
C LYS A 304 -30.43 -62.07 56.50
N GLU A 305 -29.68 -62.61 57.46
CA GLU A 305 -28.22 -62.60 57.48
C GLU A 305 -27.58 -63.16 56.18
N LYS A 306 -28.25 -64.12 55.53
CA LYS A 306 -27.84 -64.67 54.23
C LYS A 306 -27.89 -63.64 53.11
N ASP A 307 -28.95 -62.82 53.05
CA ASP A 307 -29.16 -61.82 52.00
C ASP A 307 -28.22 -60.62 52.18
N ILE A 308 -27.88 -60.29 53.43
CA ILE A 308 -26.85 -59.31 53.78
C ILE A 308 -25.48 -59.78 53.27
N LYS A 309 -25.14 -61.06 53.51
CA LYS A 309 -23.86 -61.65 53.08
C LYS A 309 -23.71 -61.69 51.56
N ASP A 310 -24.78 -62.04 50.83
CA ASP A 310 -24.76 -62.05 49.36
C ASP A 310 -24.66 -60.64 48.77
N SER A 311 -25.31 -59.65 49.39
CA SER A 311 -25.22 -58.24 48.99
C SER A 311 -23.82 -57.67 49.18
N ILE A 312 -23.18 -57.92 50.34
CA ILE A 312 -21.78 -57.54 50.61
C ILE A 312 -20.83 -58.19 49.61
N LYS A 313 -21.03 -59.48 49.28
CA LYS A 313 -20.21 -60.20 48.31
C LYS A 313 -20.31 -59.62 46.91
N THR A 314 -21.49 -59.14 46.53
CA THR A 314 -21.75 -58.52 45.22
C THR A 314 -21.20 -57.09 45.14
N ILE A 315 -21.27 -56.33 46.23
CA ILE A 315 -20.60 -55.03 46.37
C ILE A 315 -19.08 -55.21 46.26
N LEU A 316 -18.49 -56.19 46.96
CA LEU A 316 -17.07 -56.50 46.90
C LEU A 316 -16.63 -56.90 45.49
N ALA A 317 -17.37 -57.77 44.81
CA ALA A 317 -17.09 -58.16 43.43
C ALA A 317 -17.15 -56.97 42.45
N SER A 318 -18.06 -56.02 42.69
CA SER A 318 -18.16 -54.80 41.89
C SER A 318 -17.02 -53.82 42.17
N SER A 319 -16.59 -53.72 43.43
CA SER A 319 -15.45 -52.91 43.85
C SER A 319 -14.13 -53.42 43.26
N VAL A 320 -13.91 -54.73 43.25
CA VAL A 320 -12.72 -55.36 42.64
C VAL A 320 -12.66 -55.11 41.12
N ARG A 321 -13.81 -55.11 40.43
CA ARG A 321 -13.85 -54.68 39.02
C ARG A 321 -13.49 -53.21 38.85
N LEU A 322 -13.82 -52.35 39.81
CA LEU A 322 -13.50 -50.93 39.75
C LEU A 322 -11.99 -50.70 39.91
N GLU A 323 -11.33 -51.47 40.79
CA GLU A 323 -9.87 -51.46 40.95
C GLU A 323 -9.12 -51.86 39.68
N THR A 324 -9.70 -52.69 38.81
CA THR A 324 -9.04 -53.04 37.53
C THR A 324 -9.01 -51.90 36.51
N PHE A 325 -9.72 -50.80 36.74
CA PHE A 325 -9.80 -49.64 35.82
C PHE A 325 -9.04 -48.39 36.30
N THR A 326 -8.54 -48.38 37.55
CA THR A 326 -7.73 -47.30 38.16
C THR A 326 -6.28 -47.70 38.29
#